data_AF-A0A954PTM4-F1
#
_entry.id   AF-A0A954PTM4-F1
#
_cell.length_a   1.000
_cell.length_b   1.000
_cell.length_c   1.000
_cell.angle_alpha   90.00
_cell.angle_beta   90.00
_cell.angle_gamma   90.00
#
_symmetry.space_group_name_H-M   'P 1'
#
loop_
_entity.id
_entity.type
_entity.pdbx_description
1 polymer ?
#
loop_
_entity_poly.entity_id
_entity_poly.type
_entity_poly.pdbx_seq_one_letter_code
_entity_poly.pdbx_strand_id
1 'polypeptide(L)'
;DGDQTLLDSTAVLFGSGMGDGNSHKNSDLPIILAGCGYGNGEFKKATADGPGKVPLCNLFVNIAQKMGVDTESFGTSTGSFA
;
A
#
# COMPACT_ATOMS: atom_id res chain seq x y z
N ASP A 1 -10.33 -20.60 15.29
CA ASP A 1 -11.35 -19.54 15.34
C ASP A 1 -11.68 -19.20 16.78
N GLY A 2 -11.25 -18.02 17.26
CA GLY A 2 -11.55 -17.54 18.61
C GLY A 2 -10.43 -16.74 19.30
N ASP A 3 -9.16 -17.00 18.95
CA ASP A 3 -8.02 -16.40 19.65
C ASP A 3 -7.52 -15.07 19.04
N GLN A 4 -8.11 -14.63 17.93
CA GLN A 4 -7.65 -13.46 17.17
C GLN A 4 -8.80 -12.50 16.90
N THR A 5 -8.49 -11.20 16.89
CA THR A 5 -9.44 -10.15 16.53
C THR A 5 -9.62 -10.11 15.01
N LEU A 6 -10.74 -9.54 14.53
CA LEU A 6 -10.96 -9.35 13.10
C LEU A 6 -9.83 -8.56 12.42
N LEU A 7 -9.21 -7.62 13.16
CA LEU A 7 -8.12 -6.81 12.65
C LEU A 7 -6.84 -7.63 12.42
N ASP A 8 -6.64 -8.71 13.18
CA ASP A 8 -5.49 -9.62 13.00
C ASP A 8 -5.57 -10.40 11.70
N SER A 9 -6.78 -10.61 11.16
CA SER A 9 -7.03 -11.33 9.91
C SER A 9 -7.48 -10.44 8.74
N THR A 10 -7.49 -9.11 8.91
CA THR A 10 -7.98 -8.17 7.89
C THR A 10 -6.93 -7.12 7.59
N ALA A 11 -6.60 -6.93 6.30
CA ALA A 11 -5.82 -5.77 5.86
C ALA A 11 -6.78 -4.62 5.55
N VAL A 12 -6.57 -3.47 6.21
CA VAL A 12 -7.34 -2.25 5.98
C VAL A 12 -6.44 -1.25 5.28
N LEU A 13 -6.79 -0.90 4.04
CA LEU A 13 -6.17 0.20 3.31
C LEU A 13 -7.12 1.40 3.32
N PHE A 14 -6.64 2.53 3.81
CA PHE A 14 -7.38 3.79 3.83
C PHE A 14 -6.52 4.90 3.24
N GLY A 15 -7.09 5.73 2.37
CA GLY A 15 -6.35 6.80 1.73
C GLY A 15 -7.01 7.36 0.49
N SER A 16 -6.21 8.03 -0.34
CA SER A 16 -6.65 8.67 -1.57
C SER A 16 -5.77 8.28 -2.76
N GLY A 17 -6.39 8.17 -3.95
CA GLY A 17 -5.66 8.06 -5.22
C GLY A 17 -5.08 9.39 -5.71
N MET A 18 -5.30 10.48 -4.97
CA MET A 18 -4.87 11.84 -5.32
C MET A 18 -4.26 12.53 -4.10
N GLY A 19 -3.04 13.04 -4.26
CA GLY A 19 -2.31 13.79 -3.22
C GLY A 19 -2.72 15.26 -3.17
N ASP A 20 -3.07 15.84 -4.32
CA ASP A 20 -3.64 17.19 -4.41
C ASP A 20 -4.80 17.23 -5.41
N GLY A 21 -5.99 17.52 -4.89
CA GLY A 21 -7.23 17.64 -5.64
C GLY A 21 -7.27 18.82 -6.62
N ASN A 22 -6.61 19.92 -6.28
CA ASN A 22 -6.64 21.14 -7.09
C ASN A 22 -5.82 20.99 -8.38
N SER A 23 -4.64 20.35 -8.29
CA SER A 23 -3.77 20.10 -9.43
C SER A 23 -3.97 18.72 -10.09
N HIS A 24 -4.95 17.94 -9.60
CA HIS A 24 -5.17 16.55 -10.02
C HIS A 24 -3.91 15.67 -9.89
N LYS A 25 -3.08 15.93 -8.87
CA LYS A 25 -1.81 15.25 -8.68
C LYS A 25 -2.01 13.86 -8.08
N ASN A 26 -1.53 12.83 -8.77
CA ASN A 26 -1.61 11.43 -8.35
C ASN A 26 -0.32 10.90 -7.68
N SER A 27 0.49 11.80 -7.12
CA SER A 27 1.68 11.48 -6.34
C SER A 27 1.60 12.11 -4.94
N ASP A 28 2.52 11.69 -4.06
CA ASP A 28 2.51 12.06 -2.63
C ASP A 28 1.18 11.69 -1.96
N LEU A 29 0.78 10.43 -2.17
CA LEU A 29 -0.56 9.95 -1.81
C LEU A 29 -0.67 9.70 -0.30
N PRO A 30 -1.74 10.17 0.36
CA PRO A 30 -1.99 9.86 1.76
C PRO A 30 -2.53 8.43 1.88
N ILE A 31 -1.72 7.52 2.41
CA ILE A 31 -2.05 6.09 2.53
C ILE A 31 -1.77 5.61 3.96
N ILE A 32 -2.74 4.88 4.52
CA ILE A 32 -2.63 4.13 5.76
C ILE A 32 -2.93 2.67 5.45
N LEU A 33 -2.05 1.77 5.91
CA LEU A 33 -2.24 0.33 5.86
C LEU A 33 -2.15 -0.24 7.28
N ALA A 34 -3.17 -0.98 7.70
CA ALA A 34 -3.27 -1.51 9.07
C ALA A 34 -3.85 -2.93 9.10
N GLY A 35 -3.68 -3.62 10.23
CA GLY A 35 -4.16 -4.99 10.47
C GLY A 35 -3.24 -6.06 9.90
N CYS A 36 -3.71 -7.30 9.80
CA CYS A 36 -3.04 -8.45 9.14
C CYS A 36 -1.54 -8.60 9.45
N GLY A 37 -1.14 -8.32 10.70
CA GLY A 37 0.26 -8.38 11.12
C GLY A 37 1.21 -7.39 10.43
N TYR A 38 0.76 -6.18 10.07
CA TYR A 38 1.63 -5.09 9.61
C TYR A 38 2.44 -4.40 10.73
N GLY A 39 2.27 -4.82 11.99
CA GLY A 39 3.11 -4.40 13.13
C GLY A 39 2.65 -3.11 13.82
N ASN A 40 3.57 -2.46 14.55
CA ASN A 40 3.27 -1.39 15.50
C ASN A 40 3.21 0.03 14.88
N GLY A 41 3.05 0.12 13.57
CA GLY A 41 2.98 1.38 12.82
C GLY A 41 4.36 1.98 12.51
N GLU A 42 4.59 2.31 11.25
CA GLU A 42 5.80 2.95 10.74
C GLU A 42 5.40 4.01 9.72
N PHE A 43 6.07 5.18 9.74
CA PHE A 43 5.95 6.15 8.67
C PHE A 43 6.98 5.86 7.58
N LYS A 44 6.49 5.57 6.37
CA LYS A 44 7.34 5.40 5.17
C LYS A 44 7.06 6.51 4.17
N LYS A 45 8.10 7.28 3.81
CA LYS A 45 8.03 8.27 2.73
C LYS A 45 8.59 7.67 1.45
N ALA A 46 7.72 7.45 0.47
CA ALA A 46 8.14 7.03 -0.86
C ALA A 46 8.52 8.23 -1.73
N THR A 47 9.40 8.03 -2.71
CA THR A 47 9.71 9.05 -3.71
C THR A 47 8.46 9.37 -4.52
N ALA A 48 7.93 10.59 -4.38
CA ALA A 48 6.67 10.99 -4.98
C ALA A 48 6.79 11.34 -6.47
N ASP A 49 7.90 11.93 -6.89
CA ASP A 49 8.07 12.53 -8.21
C ASP A 49 9.49 12.30 -8.77
N GLY A 50 9.64 12.43 -10.10
CA GLY A 50 10.94 12.34 -10.78
C GLY A 50 11.46 10.90 -10.97
N PRO A 51 12.75 10.75 -11.36
CA PRO A 51 13.39 9.45 -11.45
C PRO A 51 13.33 8.71 -10.11
N GLY A 52 12.89 7.46 -10.14
CA GLY A 52 12.71 6.67 -8.92
C GLY A 52 11.39 6.90 -8.20
N LYS A 53 10.41 7.60 -8.80
CA LYS A 53 9.02 7.61 -8.31
C LYS A 53 8.55 6.18 -8.03
N VAL A 54 8.01 5.96 -6.84
CA VAL A 54 7.47 4.66 -6.43
C VAL A 54 5.96 4.63 -6.72
N PRO A 55 5.48 3.76 -7.62
CA PRO A 55 4.05 3.63 -7.86
C PRO A 55 3.34 3.03 -6.65
N LEU A 56 2.17 3.56 -6.28
CA LEU A 56 1.31 2.94 -5.26
C LEU A 56 0.95 1.49 -5.61
N CYS A 57 0.92 1.15 -6.90
CA CYS A 57 0.68 -0.22 -7.35
C CYS A 57 1.68 -1.24 -6.78
N ASN A 58 2.91 -0.84 -6.42
CA ASN A 58 3.86 -1.72 -5.76
C ASN A 58 3.33 -2.20 -4.39
N LEU A 59 2.56 -1.36 -3.69
CA LEU A 59 1.94 -1.71 -2.41
C LEU A 59 0.83 -2.74 -2.62
N PHE A 60 0.07 -2.65 -3.71
CA PHE A 60 -0.98 -3.63 -4.03
C PHE A 60 -0.40 -5.01 -4.36
N VAL A 61 0.73 -5.07 -5.06
CA VAL A 61 1.49 -6.32 -5.25
C VAL A 61 1.88 -6.91 -3.89
N ASN A 62 2.44 -6.09 -3.00
CA ASN A 62 2.82 -6.54 -1.66
C ASN A 62 1.63 -7.06 -0.82
N ILE A 63 0.48 -6.36 -0.86
CA ILE A 63 -0.75 -6.78 -0.18
C ILE A 63 -1.25 -8.11 -0.75
N ALA A 64 -1.31 -8.26 -2.07
CA ALA A 64 -1.75 -9.50 -2.72
C ALA A 64 -0.86 -10.69 -2.36
N GLN A 65 0.46 -10.50 -2.41
CA GLN A 65 1.45 -11.52 -2.02
C GLN A 65 1.29 -11.92 -0.54
N LYS A 66 1.08 -10.94 0.36
CA LYS A 66 0.83 -11.21 1.78
C LYS A 66 -0.49 -11.95 2.04
N MET A 67 -1.46 -11.84 1.12
CA MET A 67 -2.71 -12.63 1.11
C MET A 67 -2.55 -14.00 0.44
N GLY A 68 -1.35 -14.40 0.02
CA GLY A 68 -1.08 -15.69 -0.62
C GLY A 68 -1.38 -15.74 -2.12
N VAL A 69 -1.59 -14.59 -2.77
CA VAL A 69 -1.74 -14.51 -4.22
C VAL A 69 -0.37 -14.43 -4.87
N ASP A 70 -0.05 -15.43 -5.70
CA ASP A 70 1.19 -15.46 -6.48
C ASP A 70 1.07 -14.51 -7.69
N THR A 71 1.45 -13.25 -7.49
CA THR A 71 1.48 -12.21 -8.53
C THR A 71 2.75 -11.37 -8.43
N GLU A 72 3.34 -11.06 -9.58
CA GLU A 72 4.54 -10.22 -9.68
C GLU A 72 4.22 -8.77 -10.11
N SER A 73 2.99 -8.50 -10.58
CA SER A 73 2.62 -7.18 -11.08
C SER A 73 1.14 -6.84 -10.90
N PHE A 74 0.86 -5.54 -10.82
CA PHE A 74 -0.48 -4.98 -10.83
C PHE A 74 -0.43 -3.56 -11.41
N GLY A 75 -1.24 -3.25 -12.42
CA GLY A 75 -1.31 -1.91 -13.00
C GLY A 75 0.05 -1.38 -13.46
N THR A 76 0.50 -0.26 -12.88
CA THR A 76 1.78 0.39 -13.19
C THR A 76 2.91 0.02 -12.21
N SER A 77 2.77 -1.09 -11.49
CA SER A 77 3.81 -1.54 -10.56
C SER A 77 5.15 -1.77 -11.25
N THR A 78 6.24 -1.41 -10.58
CA THR A 78 7.62 -1.72 -10.98
C THR A 78 8.26 -2.82 -10.12
N GLY A 79 7.52 -3.36 -9.15
CA GLY A 79 7.95 -4.42 -8.23
C GLY A 79 7.05 -4.48 -7.00
N SER A 80 7.48 -5.23 -5.97
CA SER A 80 6.85 -5.20 -4.63
C SER A 80 7.33 -3.98 -3.84
N PHE A 81 6.51 -3.47 -2.91
CA PHE A 81 6.82 -2.26 -2.12
C PHE A 81 7.83 -2.47 -0.98
N ALA A 82 8.15 -3.72 -0.64
CA ALA A 82 9.00 -4.07 0.50
C ALA A 82 10.40 -3.47 0.41
#